data_AF-A0A496L6M2-F1
#
_entry.id   AF-A0A496L6M2-F1
#
_cell.length_a   1.000
_cell.length_b   1.000
_cell.length_c   1.000
_cell.angle_alpha   90.00
_cell.angle_beta   90.00
_cell.angle_gamma   90.00
#
_symmetry.space_group_name_H-M   'P 1'
#
loop_
_entity.id
_entity.type
_entity.pdbx_description
1 polymer ?
#
loop_
_entity_poly.entity_id
_entity_poly.type
_entity_poly.pdbx_seq_one_letter_code
_entity_poly.pdbx_strand_id
1 'polypeptide(L)'
;MSNQETSKDNVIDTKNPSWRSELKKQISGKDRTSLSRVKMSELPPDVRNKNYEEVNRGLTLTEAMQEAKRCLDCPNPGCVQGCPVGIDI
;
A
#
# COMPACT_ATOMS: atom_id res chain seq x y z
N MET A 1 -20.61 -26.66 -35.77
CA MET A 1 -21.14 -26.70 -34.38
C MET A 1 -20.04 -26.16 -33.50
N SER A 2 -20.29 -24.97 -32.94
CA SER A 2 -19.35 -24.18 -32.17
C SER A 2 -19.12 -24.84 -30.82
N ASN A 3 -17.90 -25.30 -30.54
CA ASN A 3 -17.46 -25.61 -29.18
C ASN A 3 -16.36 -24.61 -28.84
N GLN A 4 -16.78 -23.50 -28.22
CA GLN A 4 -15.86 -22.61 -27.51
C GLN A 4 -15.32 -23.37 -26.30
N GLU A 5 -14.05 -23.77 -26.35
CA GLU A 5 -13.31 -24.20 -25.17
C GLU A 5 -13.14 -22.99 -24.25
N THR A 6 -13.97 -22.89 -23.22
CA THR A 6 -13.80 -21.90 -22.16
C THR A 6 -12.51 -22.21 -21.41
N SER A 7 -11.48 -21.38 -21.58
CA SER A 7 -10.26 -21.41 -20.76
C SER A 7 -10.64 -21.28 -19.28
N LYS A 8 -10.54 -22.39 -18.57
CA LYS A 8 -10.67 -22.46 -17.12
C LYS A 8 -9.52 -21.68 -16.46
N ASP A 9 -9.89 -20.88 -15.46
CA ASP A 9 -9.08 -20.52 -14.29
C ASP A 9 -7.95 -19.49 -14.45
N ASN A 10 -8.29 -18.23 -14.73
CA ASN A 10 -7.50 -17.08 -14.27
C ASN A 10 -8.14 -16.49 -13.00
N VAL A 11 -8.18 -17.27 -11.93
CA VAL A 11 -8.51 -16.72 -10.59
C VAL A 11 -7.25 -16.04 -10.08
N ILE A 12 -7.17 -14.72 -10.26
CA ILE A 12 -6.12 -13.92 -9.64
C ILE A 12 -6.33 -14.04 -8.13
N ASP A 13 -5.39 -14.69 -7.43
CA ASP A 13 -5.34 -14.65 -5.98
C ASP A 13 -5.09 -13.20 -5.56
N THR A 14 -6.18 -12.48 -5.28
CA THR A 14 -6.16 -11.07 -4.89
C THR A 14 -5.48 -10.86 -3.54
N LYS A 15 -5.41 -11.89 -2.68
CA LYS A 15 -4.94 -11.77 -1.30
C LYS A 15 -3.46 -12.07 -1.15
N ASN A 16 -2.94 -13.04 -1.90
CA ASN A 16 -1.51 -13.37 -1.86
C ASN A 16 -0.91 -13.47 -3.26
N PRO A 17 -0.81 -12.34 -3.97
CA PRO A 17 -0.16 -12.34 -5.27
C PRO A 17 1.34 -12.64 -5.13
N SER A 18 1.91 -13.27 -6.15
CA SER A 18 3.32 -13.72 -6.14
C SER A 18 4.32 -12.60 -5.84
N TRP A 19 4.03 -11.37 -6.31
CA TRP A 19 4.88 -10.20 -6.06
C TRP A 19 4.99 -9.85 -4.56
N ARG A 20 3.94 -10.08 -3.76
CA ARG A 20 3.92 -9.79 -2.32
C ARG A 20 4.84 -10.73 -1.56
N SER A 21 4.81 -12.01 -1.91
CA SER A 21 5.72 -13.02 -1.40
C SER A 21 7.18 -12.74 -1.77
N GLU A 22 7.44 -12.19 -2.96
CA GLU A 22 8.80 -11.83 -3.38
C GLU A 22 9.34 -10.62 -2.61
N LEU A 23 8.53 -9.56 -2.44
CA LEU A 23 8.90 -8.41 -1.60
C LEU A 23 9.19 -8.83 -0.16
N LYS A 24 8.48 -9.84 0.36
CA LYS A 24 8.70 -10.40 1.69
C LYS A 24 10.14 -10.87 1.90
N LYS A 25 10.76 -11.46 0.87
CA LYS A 25 12.14 -11.97 0.91
C LYS A 25 13.20 -10.88 0.83
N GLN A 26 12.89 -9.73 0.24
CA GLN A 26 13.87 -8.67 -0.03
C GLN A 26 14.27 -7.86 1.20
N ILE A 27 13.38 -7.74 2.20
CA ILE A 27 13.61 -6.93 3.41
C ILE A 27 13.18 -7.75 4.62
N SER A 28 14.06 -7.87 5.63
CA SER A 28 13.72 -8.60 6.84
C SER A 28 12.66 -7.86 7.67
N GLY A 29 11.87 -8.59 8.45
CA GLY A 29 10.86 -7.97 9.32
C GLY A 29 11.44 -6.95 10.32
N LYS A 30 12.65 -7.22 10.82
CA LYS A 30 13.37 -6.31 11.72
C LYS A 30 13.70 -4.98 11.02
N ASP A 31 14.17 -5.05 9.78
CA ASP A 31 14.50 -3.86 9.00
C ASP A 31 13.25 -3.06 8.63
N ARG A 32 12.12 -3.72 8.38
CA ARG A 32 10.84 -3.00 8.16
C ARG A 32 10.40 -2.20 9.39
N THR A 33 10.54 -2.78 10.58
CA THR A 33 10.16 -2.09 11.82
C THR A 33 11.06 -0.91 12.18
N SER A 34 12.31 -0.90 11.71
CA SER A 34 13.25 0.19 12.01
C SER A 34 13.09 1.40 11.08
N LEU A 35 12.45 1.24 9.92
CA LEU A 35 12.15 2.36 9.02
C LEU A 35 11.23 3.37 9.70
N SER A 36 11.57 4.65 9.68
CA SER A 36 10.68 5.71 10.16
C SER A 36 9.56 5.99 9.16
N ARG A 37 8.42 6.47 9.65
CA ARG A 37 7.31 6.92 8.80
C ARG A 37 7.79 8.07 7.91
N VAL A 38 7.51 7.98 6.62
CA VAL A 38 7.85 9.05 5.66
C VAL A 38 7.01 10.28 5.97
N LYS A 39 7.67 11.44 6.06
CA LYS A 39 6.99 12.71 6.30
C LYS A 39 6.32 13.16 5.00
N MET A 40 5.01 13.36 5.07
CA MET A 40 4.22 13.84 3.94
C MET A 40 4.48 15.34 3.71
N SER A 41 4.60 15.74 2.45
CA SER A 41 4.82 17.14 2.09
C SER A 41 3.58 17.97 2.39
N GLU A 42 3.77 19.16 2.98
CA GLU A 42 2.68 20.05 3.34
C GLU A 42 2.94 21.48 2.88
N LEU A 43 1.87 22.23 2.61
CA LEU A 43 1.92 23.64 2.28
C LEU A 43 2.41 24.45 3.50
N PRO A 44 3.32 25.43 3.32
CA PRO A 44 3.80 26.25 4.42
C PRO A 44 2.67 26.97 5.18
N PRO A 45 2.77 27.08 6.52
CA PRO A 45 1.72 27.68 7.35
C PRO A 45 1.31 29.11 6.94
N ASP A 46 2.27 29.91 6.50
CA ASP A 46 2.13 31.32 6.08
C ASP A 46 1.48 31.50 4.70
N VAL A 47 1.40 30.41 3.94
CA VAL A 47 0.73 30.33 2.63
C VAL A 47 -0.66 29.72 2.77
N ARG A 48 -0.77 28.58 3.48
CA ARG A 48 -2.04 27.85 3.62
C ARG A 48 -3.12 28.57 4.43
N ASN A 49 -2.74 29.59 5.20
CA ASN A 49 -3.71 30.43 5.92
C ASN A 49 -4.35 31.52 5.06
N LYS A 50 -3.96 31.63 3.77
CA LYS A 50 -4.42 32.67 2.83
C LYS A 50 -5.04 32.11 1.56
N ASN A 51 -5.12 30.79 1.42
CA ASN A 51 -5.69 30.15 0.25
C ASN A 51 -6.50 28.91 0.65
N TYR A 52 -7.12 28.28 -0.35
CA TYR A 52 -7.89 27.05 -0.20
C TYR A 52 -7.22 25.87 -0.92
N GLU A 53 -5.92 25.97 -1.15
CA GLU A 53 -5.17 24.87 -1.76
C GLU A 53 -5.05 23.70 -0.78
N GLU A 54 -4.88 22.49 -1.33
CA GLU A 54 -4.69 21.30 -0.52
C GLU A 54 -3.44 21.45 0.35
N VAL A 55 -3.63 21.40 1.66
CA VAL A 55 -2.53 21.55 2.63
C VAL A 55 -1.57 20.39 2.52
N ASN A 56 -2.10 19.18 2.45
CA ASN A 56 -1.29 17.98 2.37
C ASN A 56 -1.06 17.64 0.89
N ARG A 57 0.20 17.63 0.45
CA ARG A 57 0.56 17.43 -0.96
C ARG A 57 0.83 15.97 -1.32
N GLY A 58 0.52 15.06 -0.41
CA GLY A 58 0.72 13.63 -0.59
C GLY A 58 2.20 13.22 -0.58
N LEU A 59 2.44 11.96 -0.95
CA LEU A 59 3.78 11.40 -1.13
C LEU A 59 4.10 11.36 -2.62
N THR A 60 5.33 11.66 -2.97
CA THR A 60 5.87 11.31 -4.29
C THR A 60 5.91 9.80 -4.47
N LEU A 61 6.05 9.32 -5.71
CA LEU A 61 6.15 7.89 -5.99
C LEU A 61 7.24 7.21 -5.15
N THR A 62 8.43 7.81 -5.08
CA THR A 62 9.56 7.27 -4.32
C THR A 62 9.27 7.21 -2.82
N GLU A 63 8.66 8.25 -2.27
CA GLU A 63 8.26 8.32 -0.86
C GLU A 63 7.16 7.30 -0.53
N ALA A 64 6.17 7.16 -1.41
CA ALA A 64 5.10 6.18 -1.26
C ALA A 64 5.65 4.75 -1.29
N MET A 65 6.59 4.46 -2.21
CA MET A 65 7.27 3.16 -2.24
C MET A 65 8.10 2.91 -0.97
N GLN A 66 8.71 3.95 -0.39
CA GLN A 66 9.43 3.84 0.87
C GLN A 66 8.48 3.56 2.05
N GLU A 67 7.35 4.26 2.13
CA GLU A 67 6.35 4.04 3.18
C GLU A 67 5.69 2.65 3.04
N ALA A 68 5.41 2.19 1.82
CA ALA A 68 4.84 0.86 1.58
C ALA A 68 5.75 -0.27 2.10
N LYS A 69 7.07 -0.09 2.07
CA LYS A 69 8.04 -1.07 2.61
C LYS A 69 7.98 -1.22 4.14
N ARG A 70 7.34 -0.30 4.87
CA ARG A 70 7.10 -0.45 6.32
C ARG A 70 6.02 -1.47 6.65
N CYS A 71 5.16 -1.85 5.68
CA CYS A 71 4.14 -2.86 5.93
C CYS A 71 4.81 -4.18 6.35
N LEU A 72 4.43 -4.70 7.52
CA LEU A 72 4.97 -5.96 8.03
C LEU A 72 4.36 -7.18 7.32
N ASP A 73 3.30 -6.95 6.56
CA ASP A 73 2.54 -7.96 5.86
C ASP A 73 2.09 -9.08 6.83
N CYS A 74 1.37 -8.61 7.87
CA CYS A 74 0.98 -9.35 9.06
C CYS A 74 0.13 -10.58 8.72
N PRO A 75 0.34 -11.72 9.40
CA PRO A 75 -0.50 -12.91 9.22
C PRO A 75 -1.95 -12.67 9.66
N ASN A 76 -2.15 -11.85 10.70
CA ASN A 76 -3.45 -11.40 11.17
C ASN A 76 -3.53 -9.87 11.04
N PRO A 77 -4.01 -9.32 9.91
CA PRO A 77 -3.97 -7.89 9.64
C PRO A 77 -5.06 -7.12 10.41
N GLY A 78 -4.67 -6.53 11.55
CA GLY A 78 -5.57 -5.67 12.33
C GLY A 78 -6.02 -4.40 11.58
N CYS A 79 -5.23 -3.94 10.60
CA CYS A 79 -5.60 -2.82 9.72
C CYS A 79 -6.85 -3.12 8.89
N VAL A 80 -6.97 -4.34 8.34
CA VAL A 80 -8.12 -4.78 7.55
C VAL A 80 -9.36 -4.92 8.44
N GLN A 81 -9.20 -5.51 9.63
CA GLN A 81 -10.30 -5.63 10.62
C GLN A 81 -10.82 -4.26 11.10
N GLY A 82 -9.94 -3.26 11.20
CA GLY A 82 -10.31 -1.89 11.57
C GLY A 82 -10.91 -1.07 10.42
N CYS A 83 -10.83 -1.55 9.18
CA CYS A 83 -11.39 -0.84 8.03
C CYS A 83 -12.91 -1.10 7.95
N PRO A 84 -13.77 -0.06 8.01
CA PRO A 84 -15.23 -0.24 8.01
C PRO A 84 -15.79 -0.84 6.72
N VAL A 85 -14.99 -0.81 5.65
CA VAL A 85 -15.36 -1.35 4.33
C VAL A 85 -14.49 -2.55 3.92
N GLY A 86 -13.64 -3.05 4.82
CA GLY A 86 -12.89 -4.29 4.60
C GLY A 86 -11.90 -4.26 3.43
N ILE A 87 -11.21 -3.14 3.21
CA ILE A 87 -10.14 -3.06 2.20
C ILE A 87 -9.03 -4.05 2.55
N ASP A 88 -8.51 -4.76 1.55
CA ASP A 88 -7.27 -5.54 1.65
C ASP A 88 -6.06 -4.59 1.58
N ILE A 89 -5.59 -4.15 2.76
CA ILE A 89 -4.53 -3.15 2.97
C ILE A 89 -3.15 -3.84 2.99
#